data_AF-N1PVR6-F1
#
_entry.id   AF-N1PVR6-F1
#
_cell.length_a   1.000
_cell.length_b   1.000
_cell.length_c   1.000
_cell.angle_alpha   90.00
_cell.angle_beta   90.00
_cell.angle_gamma   90.00
#
_symmetry.space_group_name_H-M   'P 1'
#
loop_
_entity.id
_entity.type
_entity.pdbx_description
1 polymer ?
#
loop_
_entity_poly.entity_id
_entity_poly.type
_entity_poly.pdbx_seq_one_letter_code
_entity_poly.pdbx_strand_id
1 'polypeptide(L)'
;MTILRFRAFACVAFAVSASPVTFCSPDEAQLTSRQDGGPSTAVYSVPEGITHAIRAAEVGTKRDTFRLGPSLGVGPAYPARVLGAVYVNADDVVTFGERDAQFAVAVGDSTHAMANAAQYNGLKNLDDYTKLYDGVWRNSSRSAGQDPGLLANYTQDLLFSMARLSTNPYAIRRLKPVESLPFLVESSTILGVAGRPLENLLKGGRLFSANHRNQSAYNRTQLHGAACDAYFYMCRTSGDFLQLAIRTKRGQIMFNVNDFFTGQPDHLARNHSVAEGLYEAAIRALSDDHSFLATLKRLMYGAFGIRPLAVLLLLRGGGAVSYTFFPHGGTAASQFTNDTYANGYAGAFHAN
;
A
#
# COMPACT_ATOMS: atom_id res chain seq x y z
N MET A 1 -38.91 4.79 -11.08
CA MET A 1 -38.10 3.79 -10.36
C MET A 1 -36.85 3.51 -11.19
N THR A 2 -36.08 4.58 -11.42
CA THR A 2 -35.26 4.80 -12.62
C THR A 2 -34.08 5.69 -12.21
N ILE A 3 -32.88 5.47 -12.77
CA ILE A 3 -31.68 6.34 -12.65
C ILE A 3 -30.84 6.23 -11.35
N LEU A 4 -30.68 5.05 -10.74
CA LEU A 4 -29.64 4.82 -9.71
C LEU A 4 -28.63 3.70 -10.01
N ARG A 5 -28.83 2.95 -11.08
CA ARG A 5 -27.92 1.86 -11.50
C ARG A 5 -27.24 2.31 -12.80
N PHE A 6 -26.05 2.89 -12.71
CA PHE A 6 -25.01 2.99 -13.76
C PHE A 6 -23.95 4.07 -13.45
N ARG A 7 -24.11 4.88 -12.39
CA ARG A 7 -23.06 5.83 -11.95
C ARG A 7 -21.85 5.15 -11.27
N ALA A 8 -21.95 3.87 -10.90
CA ALA A 8 -20.87 3.14 -10.26
C ALA A 8 -19.73 2.71 -11.21
N PHE A 9 -19.93 2.75 -12.53
CA PHE A 9 -18.92 2.30 -13.50
C PHE A 9 -18.03 3.42 -14.05
N ALA A 10 -18.38 4.69 -13.85
CA ALA A 10 -17.59 5.83 -14.37
C ALA A 10 -16.37 6.23 -13.50
N CYS A 11 -16.01 5.42 -12.49
CA CYS A 11 -14.82 5.65 -11.66
C CYS A 11 -13.98 4.37 -11.43
N VAL A 12 -14.16 3.34 -12.25
CA VAL A 12 -13.36 2.11 -12.15
C VAL A 12 -12.08 2.27 -12.95
N ALA A 13 -11.00 2.64 -12.26
CA ALA A 13 -9.61 2.23 -12.50
C ALA A 13 -8.69 2.82 -11.43
N PHE A 14 -8.82 2.34 -10.19
CA PHE A 14 -7.72 2.40 -9.23
C PHE A 14 -7.61 1.02 -8.58
N ALA A 15 -7.06 0.07 -9.33
CA ALA A 15 -6.44 -1.09 -8.73
C ALA A 15 -5.06 -0.63 -8.22
N VAL A 16 -4.97 -0.29 -6.94
CA VAL A 16 -3.68 -0.39 -6.24
C VAL A 16 -3.55 -1.87 -5.90
N SER A 17 -3.19 -2.70 -6.88
CA SER A 17 -2.61 -3.99 -6.57
C SER A 17 -1.22 -3.70 -6.04
N ALA A 18 -0.92 -4.17 -4.83
CA ALA A 18 0.45 -4.44 -4.43
C ALA A 18 0.92 -5.63 -5.30
N SER A 19 1.13 -5.39 -6.59
CA SER A 19 1.73 -6.38 -7.46
C SER A 19 3.18 -6.55 -7.03
N PRO A 20 3.74 -7.77 -7.05
CA PRO A 20 5.19 -7.90 -7.06
C PRO A 20 5.71 -7.09 -8.24
N VAL A 21 6.77 -6.31 -7.99
CA VAL A 21 7.45 -5.50 -8.99
C VAL A 21 8.01 -6.42 -10.07
N THR A 22 7.21 -6.76 -11.07
CA THR A 22 7.73 -7.24 -12.35
C THR A 22 8.33 -6.02 -13.00
N PHE A 23 9.65 -6.04 -13.18
CA PHE A 23 10.40 -5.06 -13.96
C PHE A 23 9.67 -4.82 -15.29
N CYS A 24 8.85 -3.79 -15.36
CA CYS A 24 8.56 -3.14 -16.62
C CYS A 24 9.95 -2.69 -17.09
N SER A 25 10.44 -3.23 -18.20
CA SER A 25 11.68 -2.74 -18.78
C SER A 25 11.50 -1.23 -18.91
N PRO A 26 12.22 -0.41 -18.13
CA PRO A 26 12.12 1.02 -18.32
C PRO A 26 12.54 1.25 -19.76
N ASP A 27 11.76 2.06 -20.49
CA ASP A 27 12.26 2.64 -21.73
C ASP A 27 13.63 3.22 -21.37
N GLU A 28 14.68 2.66 -21.97
CA GLU A 28 16.08 2.95 -21.64
C GLU A 28 16.34 4.47 -21.73
N ALA A 29 15.55 5.15 -22.58
CA ALA A 29 15.52 6.59 -22.80
C ALA A 29 15.01 7.44 -21.62
N GLN A 30 14.23 6.90 -20.68
CA GLN A 30 13.75 7.67 -19.52
C GLN A 30 14.71 7.60 -18.33
N LEU A 31 15.46 6.51 -18.18
CA LEU A 31 16.50 6.40 -17.15
C LEU A 31 17.68 7.34 -17.39
N THR A 32 17.95 7.66 -18.65
CA THR A 32 19.01 8.58 -19.06
C THR A 32 18.72 10.03 -18.69
N SER A 33 17.47 10.41 -18.40
CA SER A 33 17.11 11.81 -18.07
C SER A 33 17.55 12.27 -16.67
N ARG A 34 17.93 11.32 -15.79
CA ARG A 34 18.45 11.59 -14.43
C ARG A 34 19.90 11.19 -14.21
N GLN A 35 20.53 10.58 -15.20
CA GLN A 35 21.98 10.71 -15.28
C GLN A 35 22.18 12.20 -15.51
N ASP A 36 22.85 12.87 -14.57
CA ASP A 36 23.24 14.27 -14.74
C ASP A 36 23.68 14.42 -16.20
N GLY A 37 23.12 15.36 -16.96
CA GLY A 37 23.51 15.59 -18.37
C GLY A 37 24.99 16.00 -18.52
N GLY A 38 25.77 15.88 -17.45
CA GLY A 38 27.22 15.82 -17.49
C GLY A 38 27.70 14.54 -18.19
N PRO A 39 28.92 14.58 -18.73
CA PRO A 39 29.53 13.44 -19.41
C PRO A 39 29.51 12.21 -18.49
N SER A 40 29.39 11.01 -19.06
CA SER A 40 29.39 9.70 -18.37
C SER A 40 30.73 9.35 -17.69
N THR A 41 31.46 10.37 -17.28
CA THR A 41 32.80 10.36 -16.67
C THR A 41 32.76 10.83 -15.21
N ALA A 42 31.59 11.10 -14.62
CA ALA A 42 31.48 11.44 -13.20
C ALA A 42 31.92 10.24 -12.34
N VAL A 43 33.12 10.32 -11.79
CA VAL A 43 33.68 9.28 -10.91
C VAL A 43 33.09 9.47 -9.52
N TYR A 44 32.13 8.64 -9.14
CA TYR A 44 31.63 8.61 -7.77
C TYR A 44 32.76 8.23 -6.80
N SER A 45 32.89 8.96 -5.69
CA SER A 45 33.90 8.66 -4.68
C SER A 45 33.49 9.10 -3.27
N VAL A 46 34.19 8.55 -2.28
CA VAL A 46 34.03 8.96 -0.87
C VAL A 46 34.81 10.26 -0.61
N PRO A 47 34.41 11.08 0.39
CA PRO A 47 35.12 12.33 0.70
C PRO A 47 36.54 12.06 1.25
N GLU A 48 37.57 12.33 0.44
CA GLU A 48 38.98 12.20 0.85
C GLU A 48 39.84 13.38 0.32
N GLY A 49 40.80 13.83 1.13
CA GLY A 49 41.80 14.82 0.74
C GLY A 49 41.21 16.19 0.33
N ILE A 50 41.76 16.78 -0.74
CA ILE A 50 41.42 18.14 -1.21
C ILE A 50 39.96 18.27 -1.68
N THR A 51 39.36 17.19 -2.19
CA THR A 51 37.95 17.20 -2.65
C THR A 51 36.96 17.39 -1.49
N HIS A 52 37.39 17.15 -0.25
CA HIS A 52 36.55 17.27 0.94
C HIS A 52 36.00 18.69 1.14
N ALA A 53 36.81 19.73 0.92
CA ALA A 53 36.39 21.11 1.16
C ALA A 53 35.31 21.58 0.16
N ILE A 54 35.47 21.23 -1.12
CA ILE A 54 34.50 21.54 -2.18
C ILE A 54 33.19 20.80 -1.91
N ARG A 55 33.26 19.49 -1.64
CA ARG A 55 32.08 18.68 -1.29
C ARG A 55 31.37 19.19 -0.05
N ALA A 56 32.10 19.62 0.97
CA ALA A 56 31.51 20.20 2.17
C ALA A 56 30.76 21.51 1.86
N ALA A 57 31.31 22.37 1.00
CA ALA A 57 30.64 23.61 0.57
C ALA A 57 29.37 23.34 -0.25
N GLU A 58 29.40 22.35 -1.15
CA GLU A 58 28.23 21.89 -1.92
C GLU A 58 27.14 21.35 -0.99
N VAL A 59 27.50 20.47 -0.05
CA VAL A 59 26.57 19.95 0.96
C VAL A 59 26.01 21.08 1.81
N GLY A 60 26.82 22.09 2.17
CA GLY A 60 26.35 23.32 2.82
C GLY A 60 25.24 24.01 2.02
N THR A 61 25.48 24.24 0.74
CA THR A 61 24.48 24.83 -0.19
C THR A 61 23.21 23.98 -0.26
N LYS A 62 23.33 22.65 -0.33
CA LYS A 62 22.17 21.75 -0.33
C LYS A 62 21.39 21.84 0.97
N ARG A 63 22.05 21.93 2.12
CA ARG A 63 21.36 22.07 3.42
C ARG A 63 20.55 23.36 3.50
N ASP A 64 20.99 24.42 2.83
CA ASP A 64 20.30 25.72 2.80
C ASP A 64 19.15 25.75 1.80
N THR A 65 19.33 25.14 0.64
CA THR A 65 18.38 25.20 -0.48
C THR A 65 17.41 24.02 -0.55
N PHE A 66 17.69 22.91 0.12
CA PHE A 66 16.80 21.76 0.32
C PHE A 66 16.47 21.67 1.81
N ARG A 67 15.40 22.32 2.26
CA ARG A 67 14.96 22.30 3.67
C ARG A 67 13.74 21.41 3.82
N LEU A 68 13.56 20.86 5.02
CA LEU A 68 12.33 20.17 5.38
C LEU A 68 11.25 21.21 5.69
N GLY A 69 10.18 21.19 4.90
CA GLY A 69 8.98 21.98 5.07
C GLY A 69 7.92 21.26 5.91
N PRO A 70 6.71 21.83 6.00
CA PRO A 70 5.59 21.16 6.65
C PRO A 70 5.21 19.87 5.91
N SER A 71 4.50 18.97 6.61
CA SER A 71 3.84 17.82 5.99
C SER A 71 2.79 18.28 4.96
N LEU A 72 2.57 17.46 3.94
CA LEU A 72 1.47 17.61 2.96
C LEU A 72 0.09 17.20 3.52
N GLY A 73 -0.04 17.02 4.83
CA GLY A 73 -1.26 16.53 5.49
C GLY A 73 -1.32 15.00 5.63
N VAL A 74 -0.40 14.29 5.00
CA VAL A 74 -0.17 12.84 5.13
C VAL A 74 1.33 12.61 5.16
N GLY A 75 1.85 11.82 6.10
CA GLY A 75 3.28 11.56 6.31
C GLY A 75 4.03 12.68 7.05
N PRO A 76 5.36 12.56 7.19
CA PRO A 76 6.23 13.50 7.90
C PRO A 76 6.45 14.83 7.14
N ALA A 77 7.46 15.60 7.55
CA ALA A 77 7.95 16.75 6.78
C ALA A 77 8.24 16.39 5.31
N TYR A 78 8.32 17.41 4.45
CA TYR A 78 8.45 17.23 2.99
C TYR A 78 9.48 18.18 2.38
N PRO A 79 10.10 17.88 1.22
CA PRO A 79 11.07 18.77 0.61
C PRO A 79 10.50 20.16 0.30
N ALA A 80 11.25 21.18 0.65
CA ALA A 80 10.90 22.58 0.45
C ALA A 80 12.13 23.40 0.05
N ARG A 81 11.88 24.70 -0.19
CA ARG A 81 12.85 25.67 -0.75
C ARG A 81 13.23 25.35 -2.19
N VAL A 82 14.17 26.12 -2.73
CA VAL A 82 14.49 26.13 -4.17
C VAL A 82 14.89 24.74 -4.66
N LEU A 83 15.86 24.08 -4.00
CA LEU A 83 16.31 22.75 -4.42
C LEU A 83 15.26 21.67 -4.10
N GLY A 84 14.56 21.78 -2.97
CA GLY A 84 13.45 20.85 -2.67
C GLY A 84 12.34 20.91 -3.72
N ALA A 85 11.94 22.11 -4.14
CA ALA A 85 10.94 22.30 -5.19
C ALA A 85 11.42 21.77 -6.55
N VAL A 86 12.71 21.89 -6.86
CA VAL A 86 13.30 21.28 -8.08
C VAL A 86 13.13 19.76 -8.07
N TYR A 87 13.45 19.11 -6.94
CA TYR A 87 13.28 17.65 -6.80
C TYR A 87 11.81 17.24 -6.93
N VAL A 88 10.91 17.94 -6.23
CA VAL A 88 9.47 17.66 -6.28
C VAL A 88 8.94 17.83 -7.71
N ASN A 89 9.24 18.94 -8.39
CA ASN A 89 8.77 19.18 -9.74
C ASN A 89 9.31 18.14 -10.75
N ALA A 90 10.57 17.71 -10.59
CA ALA A 90 11.15 16.67 -11.43
C ALA A 90 10.47 15.30 -11.22
N ASP A 91 10.12 14.96 -9.98
CA ASP A 91 9.40 13.74 -9.66
C ASP A 91 7.91 13.83 -10.07
N ASP A 92 7.27 15.00 -9.95
CA ASP A 92 5.89 15.24 -10.39
C ASP A 92 5.74 15.02 -11.90
N VAL A 93 6.67 15.54 -12.72
CA VAL A 93 6.63 15.32 -14.18
C VAL A 93 6.62 13.82 -14.52
N VAL A 94 7.42 13.04 -13.80
CA VAL A 94 7.48 11.57 -13.96
C VAL A 94 6.17 10.93 -13.52
N THR A 95 5.75 11.14 -12.28
CA THR A 95 4.60 10.42 -11.71
C THR A 95 3.29 10.80 -12.39
N PHE A 96 3.09 12.06 -12.75
CA PHE A 96 1.92 12.49 -13.50
C PHE A 96 1.93 11.94 -14.92
N GLY A 97 3.09 11.96 -15.60
CA GLY A 97 3.23 11.40 -16.95
C GLY A 97 2.93 9.90 -17.00
N GLU A 98 3.53 9.11 -16.10
CA GLU A 98 3.29 7.67 -15.99
C GLU A 98 1.83 7.36 -15.60
N ARG A 99 1.26 8.13 -14.68
CA ARG A 99 -0.15 8.01 -14.29
C ARG A 99 -1.07 8.28 -15.47
N ASP A 100 -0.84 9.34 -16.24
CA ASP A 100 -1.69 9.71 -17.37
C ASP A 100 -1.61 8.67 -18.49
N ALA A 101 -0.41 8.12 -18.76
CA ALA A 101 -0.23 7.01 -19.68
C ALA A 101 -1.02 5.77 -19.24
N GLN A 102 -0.89 5.36 -17.98
CA GLN A 102 -1.62 4.21 -17.44
C GLN A 102 -3.13 4.45 -17.40
N PHE A 103 -3.57 5.68 -17.10
CA PHE A 103 -4.98 6.05 -17.08
C PHE A 103 -5.59 5.96 -18.48
N ALA A 104 -4.88 6.39 -19.52
CA ALA A 104 -5.35 6.25 -20.90
C ALA A 104 -5.58 4.78 -21.28
N VAL A 105 -4.67 3.89 -20.88
CA VAL A 105 -4.82 2.43 -21.07
C VAL A 105 -6.03 1.91 -20.30
N ALA A 106 -6.17 2.29 -19.02
CA ALA A 106 -7.25 1.83 -18.17
C ALA A 106 -8.63 2.30 -18.67
N VAL A 107 -8.75 3.51 -19.21
CA VAL A 107 -9.98 4.01 -19.83
C VAL A 107 -10.42 3.12 -21.00
N GLY A 108 -9.48 2.63 -21.81
CA GLY A 108 -9.77 1.69 -22.89
C GLY A 108 -10.39 0.39 -22.38
N ASP A 109 -9.78 -0.22 -21.37
CA ASP A 109 -10.29 -1.44 -20.75
C ASP A 109 -11.63 -1.21 -20.03
N SER A 110 -11.79 -0.09 -19.31
CA SER A 110 -13.06 0.26 -18.64
C SER A 110 -14.18 0.45 -19.65
N THR A 111 -13.91 1.09 -20.78
CA THR A 111 -14.88 1.25 -21.88
C THR A 111 -15.28 -0.11 -22.44
N HIS A 112 -14.31 -1.00 -22.66
CA HIS A 112 -14.57 -2.37 -23.12
C HIS A 112 -15.40 -3.17 -22.09
N ALA A 113 -15.06 -3.06 -20.80
CA ALA A 113 -15.80 -3.72 -19.72
C ALA A 113 -17.24 -3.20 -19.61
N MET A 114 -17.47 -1.90 -19.81
CA MET A 114 -18.81 -1.30 -19.78
C MET A 114 -19.65 -1.70 -21.00
N ALA A 115 -19.05 -1.75 -22.19
CA ALA A 115 -19.75 -2.19 -23.41
C ALA A 115 -20.27 -3.62 -23.30
N ASN A 116 -19.58 -4.46 -22.52
CA ASN A 116 -19.95 -5.85 -22.28
C ASN A 116 -20.77 -6.08 -21.00
N ALA A 117 -21.39 -5.05 -20.41
CA ALA A 117 -22.05 -5.15 -19.11
C ALA A 117 -23.10 -6.29 -18.99
N ALA A 118 -23.70 -6.70 -20.11
CA ALA A 118 -24.62 -7.84 -20.15
C ALA A 118 -23.98 -9.16 -19.70
N GLN A 119 -22.67 -9.33 -19.93
CA GLN A 119 -21.92 -10.54 -19.54
C GLN A 119 -21.94 -10.77 -18.02
N TYR A 120 -22.02 -9.71 -17.23
CA TYR A 120 -22.00 -9.79 -15.77
C TYR A 120 -23.33 -10.23 -15.16
N ASN A 121 -24.38 -10.48 -15.96
CA ASN A 121 -25.72 -10.88 -15.49
C ASN A 121 -26.31 -9.95 -14.40
N GLY A 122 -25.81 -8.71 -14.31
CA GLY A 122 -26.19 -7.76 -13.27
C GLY A 122 -25.69 -8.11 -11.86
N LEU A 123 -24.65 -8.96 -11.73
CA LEU A 123 -24.00 -9.32 -10.46
C LEU A 123 -24.99 -9.89 -9.42
N LYS A 124 -25.83 -10.85 -9.82
CA LYS A 124 -26.93 -11.36 -8.99
C LYS A 124 -26.47 -12.35 -7.93
N ASN A 125 -25.33 -13.01 -8.15
CA ASN A 125 -24.70 -13.94 -7.23
C ASN A 125 -23.18 -13.69 -7.16
N LEU A 126 -22.48 -14.39 -6.26
CA LEU A 126 -21.04 -14.22 -6.09
C LEU A 126 -20.24 -14.65 -7.32
N ASP A 127 -20.65 -15.73 -8.00
CA ASP A 127 -19.94 -16.22 -9.19
C ASP A 127 -20.00 -15.24 -10.36
N ASP A 128 -21.05 -14.41 -10.47
CA ASP A 128 -21.14 -13.35 -11.46
C ASP A 128 -19.99 -12.32 -11.33
N TYR A 129 -19.38 -12.16 -10.15
CA TYR A 129 -18.23 -11.27 -9.96
C TYR A 129 -16.96 -11.80 -10.63
N THR A 130 -16.83 -13.12 -10.86
CA THR A 130 -15.70 -13.67 -11.61
C THR A 130 -15.67 -13.15 -13.05
N LYS A 131 -16.86 -12.88 -13.62
CA LYS A 131 -17.02 -12.36 -14.98
C LYS A 131 -16.54 -10.93 -15.13
N LEU A 132 -16.41 -10.16 -14.03
CA LEU A 132 -15.80 -8.84 -14.05
C LEU A 132 -14.33 -8.87 -14.47
N TYR A 133 -13.71 -10.05 -14.54
CA TYR A 133 -12.31 -10.23 -14.92
C TYR A 133 -12.13 -11.13 -16.15
N ASP A 134 -13.22 -11.70 -16.68
CA ASP A 134 -13.15 -12.60 -17.82
C ASP A 134 -12.98 -11.80 -19.11
N GLY A 135 -11.82 -11.97 -19.75
CA GLY A 135 -11.48 -11.33 -21.02
C GLY A 135 -11.31 -9.80 -20.97
N VAL A 136 -11.50 -9.16 -19.81
CA VAL A 136 -11.39 -7.72 -19.58
C VAL A 136 -10.12 -7.36 -18.81
N TRP A 137 -9.75 -6.07 -18.76
CA TRP A 137 -8.51 -5.53 -18.13
C TRP A 137 -7.18 -5.98 -18.75
N ARG A 138 -7.22 -6.50 -19.99
CA ARG A 138 -6.04 -7.11 -20.64
C ARG A 138 -4.89 -6.14 -20.86
N ASN A 139 -5.15 -4.85 -21.06
CA ASN A 139 -4.09 -3.88 -21.35
C ASN A 139 -3.57 -3.22 -20.07
N SER A 140 -4.49 -2.87 -19.17
CA SER A 140 -4.21 -2.22 -17.89
C SER A 140 -3.56 -3.17 -16.87
N SER A 141 -3.79 -4.48 -16.99
CA SER A 141 -3.22 -5.52 -16.12
C SER A 141 -2.28 -6.50 -16.86
N ARG A 142 -1.77 -6.09 -18.03
CA ARG A 142 -1.15 -6.95 -19.07
C ARG A 142 -0.02 -7.87 -18.61
N SER A 143 0.76 -7.48 -17.60
CA SER A 143 1.95 -8.23 -17.18
C SER A 143 1.68 -9.33 -16.14
N ALA A 144 0.60 -9.22 -15.37
CA ALA A 144 0.29 -10.15 -14.28
C ALA A 144 -1.07 -10.84 -14.45
N GLY A 145 -2.03 -10.19 -15.11
CA GLY A 145 -3.43 -10.64 -15.10
C GLY A 145 -3.98 -10.68 -13.67
N GLN A 146 -5.01 -11.49 -13.46
CA GLN A 146 -5.48 -11.83 -12.12
C GLN A 146 -4.66 -12.98 -11.54
N ASP A 147 -4.41 -12.95 -10.23
CA ASP A 147 -3.70 -14.03 -9.54
C ASP A 147 -4.42 -15.38 -9.77
N PRO A 148 -3.75 -16.38 -10.37
CA PRO A 148 -4.35 -17.68 -10.60
C PRO A 148 -4.93 -18.29 -9.32
N GLY A 149 -6.17 -18.75 -9.40
CA GLY A 149 -6.87 -19.36 -8.27
C GLY A 149 -7.61 -18.37 -7.36
N LEU A 150 -7.34 -17.05 -7.41
CA LEU A 150 -8.04 -16.08 -6.56
C LEU A 150 -9.57 -16.10 -6.80
N LEU A 151 -9.98 -16.14 -8.08
CA LEU A 151 -11.39 -16.16 -8.48
C LEU A 151 -12.00 -17.58 -8.48
N ALA A 152 -11.18 -18.64 -8.52
CA ALA A 152 -11.66 -20.02 -8.50
C ALA A 152 -11.82 -20.56 -7.07
N ASN A 153 -11.04 -20.04 -6.13
CA ASN A 153 -10.91 -20.53 -4.77
C ASN A 153 -11.34 -19.49 -3.72
N TYR A 154 -12.10 -18.47 -4.10
CA TYR A 154 -12.44 -17.31 -3.25
C TYR A 154 -13.21 -17.66 -1.95
N THR A 155 -13.76 -18.87 -1.86
CA THR A 155 -14.45 -19.40 -0.68
C THR A 155 -13.55 -20.24 0.24
N GLN A 156 -12.29 -20.50 -0.13
CA GLN A 156 -11.39 -21.34 0.64
C GLN A 156 -10.79 -20.58 1.84
N ASP A 157 -10.96 -21.14 3.04
CA ASP A 157 -10.37 -20.61 4.28
C ASP A 157 -8.84 -20.55 4.23
N LEU A 158 -8.22 -21.51 3.52
CA LEU A 158 -6.77 -21.52 3.32
C LEU A 158 -6.32 -20.31 2.49
N LEU A 159 -7.03 -19.96 1.41
CA LEU A 159 -6.74 -18.76 0.63
C LEU A 159 -6.89 -17.49 1.48
N PHE A 160 -7.99 -17.40 2.24
CA PHE A 160 -8.26 -16.26 3.13
C PHE A 160 -7.17 -16.06 4.20
N SER A 161 -6.75 -17.15 4.84
CA SER A 161 -5.72 -17.10 5.88
C SER A 161 -4.32 -16.89 5.33
N MET A 162 -3.97 -17.51 4.20
CA MET A 162 -2.67 -17.32 3.55
C MET A 162 -2.48 -15.91 2.99
N ALA A 163 -3.55 -15.18 2.67
CA ALA A 163 -3.48 -13.75 2.33
C ALA A 163 -2.81 -12.92 3.45
N ARG A 164 -2.91 -13.35 4.71
CA ARG A 164 -2.24 -12.71 5.85
C ARG A 164 -0.74 -12.96 5.89
N LEU A 165 -0.22 -13.85 5.06
CA LEU A 165 1.19 -14.20 4.93
C LEU A 165 1.73 -13.89 3.53
N SER A 166 0.90 -13.29 2.66
CA SER A 166 1.27 -12.95 1.29
C SER A 166 0.83 -11.52 0.91
N THR A 167 -0.45 -11.30 0.64
CA THR A 167 -0.95 -10.05 0.06
C THR A 167 -0.88 -8.87 1.03
N ASN A 168 -1.13 -9.10 2.32
CA ASN A 168 -0.89 -8.11 3.37
C ASN A 168 -0.34 -8.79 4.63
N PRO A 169 0.99 -8.97 4.70
CA PRO A 169 1.66 -9.69 5.78
C PRO A 169 1.96 -8.82 7.01
N TYR A 170 1.67 -7.52 6.97
CA TYR A 170 2.08 -6.57 8.00
C TYR A 170 1.12 -6.50 9.21
N ALA A 171 -0.08 -7.07 9.09
CA ALA A 171 -1.10 -7.02 10.15
C ALA A 171 -1.11 -8.26 11.06
N ILE A 172 -0.61 -9.41 10.59
CA ILE A 172 -0.63 -10.66 11.35
C ILE A 172 0.53 -10.71 12.35
N ARG A 173 0.27 -11.25 13.54
CA ARG A 173 1.31 -11.58 14.50
C ARG A 173 1.02 -12.86 15.25
N ARG A 174 2.06 -13.54 15.70
CA ARG A 174 1.94 -14.66 16.64
C ARG A 174 1.64 -14.12 18.05
N LEU A 175 0.70 -14.73 18.75
CA LEU A 175 0.46 -14.42 20.16
C LEU A 175 1.48 -15.15 21.03
N LYS A 176 2.02 -14.47 22.04
CA LYS A 176 2.98 -15.10 22.96
C LYS A 176 2.23 -16.07 23.90
N PRO A 177 2.82 -17.21 24.30
CA PRO A 177 2.15 -18.18 25.18
C PRO A 177 1.59 -17.65 26.50
N VAL A 178 2.11 -16.52 26.98
CA VAL A 178 1.73 -15.85 28.22
C VAL A 178 0.93 -14.56 28.01
N GLU A 179 0.62 -14.21 26.75
CA GLU A 179 -0.16 -13.02 26.42
C GLU A 179 -1.64 -13.23 26.76
N SER A 180 -2.35 -12.15 27.07
CA SER A 180 -3.81 -12.20 27.17
C SER A 180 -4.44 -12.43 25.79
N LEU A 181 -5.55 -13.17 25.76
CA LEU A 181 -6.33 -13.36 24.54
C LEU A 181 -7.03 -12.04 24.16
N PRO A 182 -6.86 -11.52 22.93
CA PRO A 182 -7.60 -10.35 22.43
C PRO A 182 -9.13 -10.41 22.60
N PHE A 183 -9.71 -11.62 22.54
CA PHE A 183 -11.12 -11.90 22.78
C PHE A 183 -11.39 -13.35 23.12
N LEU A 184 -12.54 -13.60 23.71
CA LEU A 184 -12.99 -14.96 24.03
C LEU A 184 -13.88 -15.50 22.92
N VAL A 185 -13.77 -16.80 22.67
CA VAL A 185 -14.66 -17.58 21.80
C VAL A 185 -15.13 -18.77 22.62
N GLU A 186 -16.37 -19.19 22.42
CA GLU A 186 -16.92 -20.34 23.14
C GLU A 186 -16.05 -21.58 22.93
N SER A 187 -15.69 -22.25 24.04
CA SER A 187 -14.75 -23.38 24.01
C SER A 187 -15.23 -24.54 23.13
N SER A 188 -16.55 -24.78 23.09
CA SER A 188 -17.18 -25.80 22.24
C SER A 188 -16.96 -25.50 20.74
N THR A 189 -17.09 -24.25 20.33
CA THR A 189 -16.86 -23.79 18.95
C THR A 189 -15.39 -23.97 18.55
N ILE A 190 -14.47 -23.55 19.42
CA ILE A 190 -13.03 -23.70 19.16
C ILE A 190 -12.63 -25.17 19.11
N LEU A 191 -13.18 -26.00 20.00
CA LEU A 191 -12.95 -27.45 19.98
C LEU A 191 -13.47 -28.08 18.69
N GLY A 192 -14.64 -27.66 18.20
CA GLY A 192 -15.22 -28.15 16.95
C GLY A 192 -14.40 -27.81 15.69
N VAL A 193 -13.73 -26.66 15.69
CA VAL A 193 -12.93 -26.20 14.53
C VAL A 193 -11.48 -26.69 14.60
N ALA A 194 -10.81 -26.54 15.74
CA ALA A 194 -9.37 -26.79 15.89
C ALA A 194 -9.04 -28.11 16.62
N GLY A 195 -10.05 -28.82 17.15
CA GLY A 195 -9.86 -30.04 17.94
C GLY A 195 -9.18 -29.82 19.29
N ARG A 196 -8.96 -28.56 19.70
CA ARG A 196 -8.29 -28.18 20.95
C ARG A 196 -8.81 -26.84 21.47
N PRO A 197 -8.83 -26.60 22.80
CA PRO A 197 -9.17 -25.30 23.38
C PRO A 197 -8.21 -24.17 22.96
N LEU A 198 -8.70 -22.94 22.99
CA LEU A 198 -7.98 -21.73 22.60
C LEU A 198 -6.71 -21.52 23.43
N GLU A 199 -6.77 -21.79 24.73
CA GLU A 199 -5.67 -21.68 25.68
C GLU A 199 -4.54 -22.67 25.34
N ASN A 200 -4.88 -23.85 24.81
CA ASN A 200 -3.88 -24.83 24.39
C ASN A 200 -3.19 -24.41 23.09
N LEU A 201 -3.92 -23.76 22.17
CA LEU A 201 -3.32 -23.16 20.97
C LEU A 201 -2.37 -22.02 21.34
N LEU A 202 -2.76 -21.16 22.29
CA LEU A 202 -1.94 -20.07 22.81
C LEU A 202 -0.68 -20.60 23.50
N LYS A 203 -0.82 -21.48 24.50
CA LYS A 203 0.31 -22.08 25.23
C LYS A 203 1.28 -22.82 24.32
N GLY A 204 0.76 -23.46 23.27
CA GLY A 204 1.57 -24.13 22.25
C GLY A 204 2.23 -23.20 21.24
N GLY A 205 2.04 -21.87 21.34
CA GLY A 205 2.56 -20.90 20.39
C GLY A 205 1.98 -21.04 18.98
N ARG A 206 0.77 -21.61 18.84
CA ARG A 206 0.11 -21.91 17.57
C ARG A 206 -1.03 -20.95 17.23
N LEU A 207 -1.25 -19.94 18.07
CA LEU A 207 -2.30 -18.94 17.89
C LEU A 207 -1.71 -17.63 17.37
N PHE A 208 -2.39 -17.04 16.40
CA PHE A 208 -2.02 -15.81 15.72
C PHE A 208 -3.22 -14.87 15.68
N SER A 209 -2.96 -13.58 15.57
CA SER A 209 -4.00 -12.56 15.50
C SER A 209 -3.65 -11.47 14.50
N ALA A 210 -4.68 -10.96 13.82
CA ALA A 210 -4.65 -9.69 13.12
C ALA A 210 -5.76 -8.80 13.69
N ASN A 211 -5.44 -7.54 13.97
CA ASN A 211 -6.30 -6.63 14.72
C ASN A 211 -6.47 -5.30 13.97
N HIS A 212 -7.68 -5.08 13.46
CA HIS A 212 -8.09 -3.84 12.80
C HIS A 212 -9.11 -3.06 13.64
N ARG A 213 -9.16 -3.30 14.96
CA ARG A 213 -10.09 -2.61 15.89
C ARG A 213 -9.86 -1.11 15.93
N ASN A 214 -8.64 -0.64 15.71
CA ASN A 214 -8.33 0.80 15.65
C ASN A 214 -9.18 1.53 14.60
N GLN A 215 -9.66 0.83 13.56
CA GLN A 215 -10.52 1.44 12.55
C GLN A 215 -11.84 1.99 13.09
N SER A 216 -12.31 1.54 14.27
CA SER A 216 -13.51 2.12 14.89
C SER A 216 -13.33 3.57 15.36
N ALA A 217 -12.10 4.05 15.49
CA ALA A 217 -11.81 5.42 15.90
C ALA A 217 -11.88 6.43 14.74
N TYR A 218 -11.88 5.96 13.49
CA TYR A 218 -11.90 6.84 12.32
C TYR A 218 -13.31 7.08 11.80
N ASN A 219 -13.53 8.30 11.30
CA ASN A 219 -14.79 8.68 10.68
C ASN A 219 -15.09 7.79 9.46
N ARG A 220 -16.38 7.48 9.30
CA ARG A 220 -16.88 6.69 8.18
C ARG A 220 -17.49 7.59 7.12
N THR A 221 -17.46 7.12 5.88
CA THR A 221 -18.27 7.68 4.79
C THR A 221 -19.73 7.20 4.91
N GLN A 222 -20.56 7.42 3.89
CA GLN A 222 -21.88 6.77 3.83
C GLN A 222 -21.82 5.24 3.71
N LEU A 223 -20.63 4.67 3.44
CA LEU A 223 -20.44 3.23 3.28
C LEU A 223 -20.27 2.55 4.65
N HIS A 224 -20.57 1.26 4.71
CA HIS A 224 -20.47 0.47 5.93
C HIS A 224 -19.14 -0.28 6.00
N GLY A 225 -18.49 -0.19 7.16
CA GLY A 225 -17.28 -0.92 7.48
C GLY A 225 -17.37 -1.52 8.88
N ALA A 226 -16.67 -2.63 9.05
CA ALA A 226 -16.46 -3.25 10.35
C ALA A 226 -15.24 -2.64 11.05
N ALA A 227 -14.89 -3.19 12.21
CA ALA A 227 -13.57 -3.05 12.80
C ALA A 227 -13.25 -4.44 13.37
N CYS A 228 -12.76 -5.32 12.50
CA CYS A 228 -12.53 -6.72 12.82
C CYS A 228 -11.22 -6.93 13.58
N ASP A 229 -11.22 -7.91 14.47
CA ASP A 229 -10.04 -8.66 14.85
C ASP A 229 -10.30 -10.15 14.69
N ALA A 230 -9.25 -10.91 14.39
CA ALA A 230 -9.36 -12.31 14.04
C ALA A 230 -8.28 -13.15 14.71
N TYR A 231 -8.60 -14.42 14.90
CA TYR A 231 -7.69 -15.49 15.23
C TYR A 231 -7.43 -16.39 14.04
N PHE A 232 -6.17 -16.79 13.94
CA PHE A 232 -5.67 -17.79 13.01
C PHE A 232 -4.83 -18.79 13.80
N TYR A 233 -4.68 -20.02 13.29
CA TYR A 233 -3.90 -21.05 13.96
C TYR A 233 -3.18 -21.96 12.98
N MET A 234 -2.10 -22.57 13.45
CA MET A 234 -1.41 -23.65 12.72
C MET A 234 -2.04 -24.99 13.06
N CYS A 235 -2.80 -25.56 12.12
CA CYS A 235 -3.41 -26.87 12.23
C CYS A 235 -2.33 -27.95 12.38
N ARG A 236 -2.42 -28.80 13.42
CA ARG A 236 -1.40 -29.82 13.67
C ARG A 236 -1.47 -30.97 12.66
N THR A 237 -2.67 -31.30 12.19
CA THR A 237 -2.90 -32.48 11.34
C THR A 237 -2.50 -32.20 9.89
N SER A 238 -2.95 -31.08 9.31
CA SER A 238 -2.60 -30.72 7.94
C SER A 238 -1.30 -29.91 7.83
N GLY A 239 -0.90 -29.21 8.89
CA GLY A 239 0.20 -28.26 8.86
C GLY A 239 -0.20 -26.87 8.34
N ASP A 240 -1.45 -26.69 7.93
CA ASP A 240 -1.93 -25.44 7.34
C ASP A 240 -2.08 -24.31 8.36
N PHE A 241 -1.85 -23.09 7.90
CA PHE A 241 -2.27 -21.88 8.58
C PHE A 241 -3.72 -21.59 8.22
N LEU A 242 -4.63 -21.63 9.19
CA LEU A 242 -6.07 -21.53 8.96
C LEU A 242 -6.71 -20.44 9.82
N GLN A 243 -7.83 -19.90 9.36
CA GLN A 243 -8.70 -19.06 10.17
C GLN A 243 -9.30 -19.87 11.33
N LEU A 244 -9.40 -19.24 12.50
CA LEU A 244 -10.07 -19.81 13.66
C LEU A 244 -11.37 -19.07 14.02
N ALA A 245 -11.29 -17.74 14.13
CA ALA A 245 -12.45 -16.91 14.51
C ALA A 245 -12.27 -15.47 14.02
N ILE A 246 -13.37 -14.79 13.69
CA ILE A 246 -13.38 -13.36 13.41
C ILE A 246 -14.39 -12.72 14.34
N ARG A 247 -13.95 -11.78 15.19
CA ARG A 247 -14.85 -11.01 16.04
C ARG A 247 -15.37 -9.82 15.26
N THR A 248 -16.39 -10.11 14.46
CA THR A 248 -17.51 -9.22 14.10
C THR A 248 -18.68 -10.11 13.70
N LYS A 249 -19.92 -9.60 13.80
CA LYS A 249 -21.11 -10.44 13.60
C LYS A 249 -21.30 -10.94 12.15
N ARG A 250 -20.39 -10.66 11.18
CA ARG A 250 -20.55 -10.96 9.73
C ARG A 250 -19.22 -11.10 8.92
N GLY A 251 -18.46 -12.19 9.13
CA GLY A 251 -17.69 -12.90 8.07
C GLY A 251 -16.33 -12.39 7.56
N GLN A 252 -15.70 -13.21 6.69
CA GLN A 252 -14.38 -13.00 6.03
C GLN A 252 -14.32 -11.75 5.14
N ILE A 253 -15.40 -11.44 4.42
CA ILE A 253 -15.45 -10.26 3.54
C ILE A 253 -15.23 -8.97 4.34
N MET A 254 -15.85 -8.84 5.51
CA MET A 254 -15.67 -7.66 6.35
C MET A 254 -14.22 -7.55 6.86
N PHE A 255 -13.61 -8.68 7.22
CA PHE A 255 -12.21 -8.71 7.58
C PHE A 255 -11.32 -8.26 6.41
N ASN A 256 -11.55 -8.77 5.19
CA ASN A 256 -10.78 -8.37 4.01
C ASN A 256 -10.96 -6.89 3.67
N VAL A 257 -12.15 -6.30 3.88
CA VAL A 257 -12.37 -4.85 3.71
C VAL A 257 -11.55 -4.05 4.73
N ASN A 258 -11.54 -4.48 6.00
CA ASN A 258 -10.70 -3.84 7.01
C ASN A 258 -9.22 -3.99 6.67
N ASP A 259 -8.80 -5.19 6.29
CA ASP A 259 -7.41 -5.48 6.00
C ASP A 259 -6.91 -4.73 4.76
N PHE A 260 -7.72 -4.65 3.71
CA PHE A 260 -7.43 -3.84 2.53
C PHE A 260 -7.33 -2.36 2.89
N PHE A 261 -8.26 -1.83 3.70
CA PHE A 261 -8.13 -0.47 4.22
C PHE A 261 -6.90 -0.29 5.11
N THR A 262 -6.41 -1.29 5.84
CA THR A 262 -5.17 -1.14 6.61
C THR A 262 -3.94 -1.11 5.69
N GLY A 263 -3.85 -2.02 4.72
CA GLY A 263 -2.67 -2.12 3.85
C GLY A 263 -2.43 -0.87 2.99
N GLN A 264 -3.49 -0.18 2.54
CA GLN A 264 -3.34 0.96 1.63
C GLN A 264 -2.77 2.23 2.31
N PRO A 265 -3.22 2.68 3.50
CA PRO A 265 -2.61 3.78 4.21
C PRO A 265 -1.34 3.36 4.97
N ASP A 266 -1.23 2.11 5.45
CA ASP A 266 -0.01 1.62 6.12
C ASP A 266 1.20 1.69 5.17
N HIS A 267 1.06 1.32 3.88
CA HIS A 267 2.21 1.39 2.96
C HIS A 267 2.69 2.83 2.69
N LEU A 268 1.81 3.84 2.77
CA LEU A 268 2.23 5.24 2.70
C LEU A 268 3.14 5.62 3.88
N ALA A 269 2.86 5.09 5.07
CA ALA A 269 3.69 5.32 6.25
C ALA A 269 4.96 4.46 6.20
N ARG A 270 4.81 3.15 6.00
CA ARG A 270 5.88 2.16 6.10
C ARG A 270 6.92 2.26 4.99
N ASN A 271 6.47 2.58 3.78
CA ASN A 271 7.33 2.59 2.60
C ASN A 271 7.64 4.02 2.17
N HIS A 272 6.64 4.75 1.65
CA HIS A 272 6.85 6.09 1.08
C HIS A 272 7.49 7.04 2.09
N SER A 273 6.84 7.26 3.23
CA SER A 273 7.29 8.23 4.23
C SER A 273 8.65 7.90 4.84
N VAL A 274 8.93 6.61 5.08
CA VAL A 274 10.23 6.16 5.64
C VAL A 274 11.35 6.31 4.61
N ALA A 275 11.11 5.87 3.36
CA ALA A 275 12.10 5.96 2.30
C ALA A 275 12.40 7.41 1.90
N GLU A 276 11.37 8.26 1.79
CA GLU A 276 11.51 9.70 1.56
C GLU A 276 12.36 10.35 2.66
N GLY A 277 12.08 10.08 3.94
CA GLY A 277 12.84 10.65 5.04
C GLY A 277 14.33 10.27 5.01
N LEU A 278 14.66 9.02 4.67
CA LEU A 278 16.05 8.59 4.47
C LEU A 278 16.70 9.35 3.31
N TYR A 279 15.98 9.49 2.20
CA TYR A 279 16.50 10.14 1.00
C TYR A 279 16.71 11.65 1.20
N GLU A 280 15.77 12.32 1.87
CA GLU A 280 15.89 13.71 2.29
C GLU A 280 17.13 13.94 3.16
N ALA A 281 17.37 13.05 4.12
CA ALA A 281 18.56 13.09 4.95
C ALA A 281 19.84 12.92 4.12
N ALA A 282 19.84 11.97 3.17
CA ALA A 282 20.98 11.73 2.28
C ALA A 282 21.29 12.92 1.37
N ILE A 283 20.29 13.53 0.73
CA ILE A 283 20.46 14.72 -0.12
C ILE A 283 21.12 15.86 0.67
N ARG A 284 20.72 16.03 1.94
CA ARG A 284 21.22 17.07 2.83
C ARG A 284 22.60 16.77 3.44
N ALA A 285 23.11 15.55 3.30
CA ALA A 285 24.33 15.12 3.98
C ALA A 285 25.47 14.69 3.03
N LEU A 286 25.15 14.21 1.84
CA LEU A 286 26.10 13.62 0.91
C LEU A 286 26.32 14.54 -0.29
N SER A 287 27.54 14.63 -0.82
CA SER A 287 27.79 15.28 -2.12
C SER A 287 27.11 14.50 -3.24
N ASP A 288 26.78 15.16 -4.36
CA ASP A 288 26.18 14.51 -5.52
C ASP A 288 27.10 13.47 -6.17
N ASP A 289 28.41 13.58 -5.95
CA ASP A 289 29.42 12.59 -6.35
C ASP A 289 29.53 11.40 -5.38
N HIS A 290 28.75 11.36 -4.31
CA HIS A 290 28.80 10.25 -3.38
C HIS A 290 28.04 9.05 -3.95
N SER A 291 28.71 7.91 -4.10
CA SER A 291 28.14 6.68 -4.69
C SER A 291 26.82 6.25 -4.04
N PHE A 292 26.74 6.32 -2.70
CA PHE A 292 25.50 6.02 -1.98
C PHE A 292 24.33 6.96 -2.34
N LEU A 293 24.58 8.27 -2.52
CA LEU A 293 23.51 9.19 -2.94
C LEU A 293 23.07 8.89 -4.37
N ALA A 294 23.99 8.53 -5.26
CA ALA A 294 23.66 8.11 -6.62
C ALA A 294 22.77 6.85 -6.64
N THR A 295 23.09 5.86 -5.79
CA THR A 295 22.23 4.67 -5.62
C THR A 295 20.85 5.05 -5.09
N LEU A 296 20.77 5.94 -4.09
CA LEU A 296 19.48 6.41 -3.59
C LEU A 296 18.68 7.18 -4.64
N LYS A 297 19.31 8.08 -5.43
CA LYS A 297 18.66 8.78 -6.55
C LYS A 297 18.02 7.80 -7.53
N ARG A 298 18.67 6.67 -7.79
CA ARG A 298 18.15 5.60 -8.64
C ARG A 298 16.95 4.89 -8.02
N LEU A 299 17.04 4.51 -6.74
CA LEU A 299 15.98 3.81 -6.03
C LEU A 299 14.75 4.68 -5.75
N MET A 300 14.97 5.98 -5.58
CA MET A 300 13.94 6.97 -5.23
C MET A 300 13.40 7.72 -6.46
N TYR A 301 13.45 7.09 -7.63
CA TYR A 301 12.90 7.63 -8.87
C TYR A 301 11.39 7.89 -8.74
N GLY A 302 10.97 9.14 -8.92
CA GLY A 302 9.56 9.56 -8.83
C GLY A 302 8.99 9.57 -7.41
N ALA A 303 9.79 9.29 -6.37
CA ALA A 303 9.28 9.13 -5.01
C ALA A 303 8.60 10.41 -4.47
N PHE A 304 9.21 11.58 -4.69
CA PHE A 304 8.64 12.87 -4.28
C PHE A 304 7.48 13.35 -5.17
N GLY A 305 7.05 12.57 -6.15
CA GLY A 305 5.84 12.84 -6.91
C GLY A 305 4.61 12.12 -6.33
N ILE A 306 4.80 11.14 -5.44
CA ILE A 306 3.71 10.26 -4.99
C ILE A 306 2.80 10.94 -3.97
N ARG A 307 3.34 11.52 -2.89
CA ARG A 307 2.50 12.17 -1.87
C ARG A 307 1.70 13.37 -2.40
N PRO A 308 2.26 14.28 -3.23
CA PRO A 308 1.49 15.32 -3.91
C PRO A 308 0.33 14.75 -4.73
N LEU A 309 0.61 13.72 -5.55
CA LEU A 309 -0.40 13.04 -6.36
C LEU A 309 -1.48 12.38 -5.48
N ALA A 310 -1.09 11.74 -4.39
CA ALA A 310 -2.00 11.09 -3.44
C ALA A 310 -2.94 12.11 -2.77
N VAL A 311 -2.41 13.24 -2.29
CA VAL A 311 -3.23 14.33 -1.72
C VAL A 311 -4.17 14.89 -2.78
N LEU A 312 -3.68 15.09 -4.01
CA LEU A 312 -4.47 15.66 -5.08
C LEU A 312 -5.59 14.74 -5.55
N LEU A 313 -5.38 13.43 -5.70
CA LEU A 313 -6.31 12.53 -6.39
C LEU A 313 -6.95 11.49 -5.48
N LEU A 314 -6.21 10.98 -4.49
CA LEU A 314 -6.65 9.85 -3.67
C LEU A 314 -7.32 10.33 -2.37
N LEU A 315 -6.64 11.19 -1.61
CA LEU A 315 -6.94 11.51 -0.22
C LEU A 315 -7.81 12.75 -0.02
N ARG A 316 -7.95 13.62 -1.04
CA ARG A 316 -8.86 14.76 -0.96
C ARG A 316 -10.31 14.32 -0.75
N GLY A 317 -11.13 15.22 -0.21
CA GLY A 317 -12.59 15.06 -0.22
C GLY A 317 -13.09 14.87 -1.66
N GLY A 318 -13.84 13.80 -1.92
CA GLY A 318 -14.26 13.46 -3.29
C GLY A 318 -13.21 12.71 -4.13
N GLY A 319 -12.01 12.47 -3.60
CA GLY A 319 -10.96 11.68 -4.26
C GLY A 319 -11.25 10.18 -4.27
N ALA A 320 -10.34 9.39 -4.85
CA ALA A 320 -10.55 7.95 -5.07
C ALA A 320 -10.70 7.14 -3.77
N VAL A 321 -10.06 7.54 -2.66
CA VAL A 321 -10.28 6.86 -1.37
C VAL A 321 -11.63 7.25 -0.76
N SER A 322 -12.24 8.34 -1.24
CA SER A 322 -13.52 8.85 -0.74
C SER A 322 -14.73 8.29 -1.52
N TYR A 323 -15.87 8.20 -0.82
CA TYR A 323 -17.25 8.00 -1.29
C TYR A 323 -17.64 6.74 -2.08
N THR A 324 -16.72 6.05 -2.75
CA THR A 324 -17.07 4.95 -3.67
C THR A 324 -16.45 3.61 -3.30
N PHE A 325 -15.26 3.59 -2.70
CA PHE A 325 -14.48 2.35 -2.55
C PHE A 325 -14.25 1.90 -1.10
N PHE A 326 -14.14 2.84 -0.16
CA PHE A 326 -13.79 2.52 1.23
C PHE A 326 -14.83 3.02 2.25
N PRO A 327 -15.08 2.24 3.32
CA PRO A 327 -15.86 2.71 4.47
C PRO A 327 -15.27 3.94 5.16
N HIS A 328 -13.96 4.13 5.04
CA HIS A 328 -13.21 5.24 5.60
C HIS A 328 -12.65 6.10 4.45
N GLY A 329 -12.93 7.40 4.48
CA GLY A 329 -12.55 8.33 3.40
C GLY A 329 -11.09 8.78 3.48
N GLY A 330 -10.69 9.65 2.55
CA GLY A 330 -9.31 10.13 2.45
C GLY A 330 -8.76 10.77 3.74
N THR A 331 -9.56 11.56 4.47
CA THR A 331 -9.15 12.12 5.77
C THR A 331 -8.80 11.03 6.79
N ALA A 332 -9.57 9.95 6.86
CA ALA A 332 -9.32 8.84 7.75
C ALA A 332 -8.06 8.05 7.34
N ALA A 333 -7.83 7.88 6.03
CA ALA A 333 -6.60 7.28 5.52
C ALA A 333 -5.36 8.13 5.85
N SER A 334 -5.43 9.47 5.70
CA SER A 334 -4.34 10.37 6.11
C SER A 334 -4.07 10.30 7.60
N GLN A 335 -5.13 10.29 8.43
CA GLN A 335 -5.01 10.13 9.89
C GLN A 335 -4.36 8.79 10.25
N PHE A 336 -4.83 7.68 9.70
CA PHE A 336 -4.24 6.36 9.91
C PHE A 336 -2.75 6.33 9.57
N THR A 337 -2.38 6.89 8.42
CA THR A 337 -0.99 6.98 7.95
C THR A 337 -0.14 7.79 8.95
N ASN A 338 -0.64 8.94 9.39
CA ASN A 338 0.07 9.81 10.33
C ASN A 338 0.23 9.15 11.71
N ASP A 339 -0.83 8.54 12.23
CA ASP A 339 -0.82 7.87 13.53
C ASP A 339 0.19 6.72 13.55
N THR A 340 0.15 5.85 12.53
CA THR A 340 1.04 4.68 12.42
C THR A 340 2.49 5.05 12.13
N TYR A 341 2.73 6.15 11.40
CA TYR A 341 4.08 6.70 11.26
C TYR A 341 4.59 7.24 12.59
N ALA A 342 3.82 8.13 13.24
CA ALA A 342 4.26 8.86 14.43
C ALA A 342 4.43 7.97 15.68
N ASN A 343 3.62 6.92 15.83
CA ASN A 343 3.73 5.99 16.96
C ASN A 343 4.79 4.90 16.75
N GLY A 344 5.50 4.91 15.62
CA GLY A 344 6.55 3.95 15.29
C GLY A 344 6.06 2.58 14.80
N TYR A 345 4.75 2.34 14.69
CA TYR A 345 4.22 1.07 14.17
C TYR A 345 4.63 0.82 12.71
N ALA A 346 4.59 1.87 11.89
CA ALA A 346 5.00 1.86 10.50
C ALA A 346 6.20 2.78 10.23
N GLY A 347 6.42 3.81 11.05
CA GLY A 347 7.49 4.79 10.82
C GLY A 347 8.89 4.39 11.32
N ALA A 348 9.01 3.33 12.11
CA ALA A 348 10.29 2.96 12.72
C ALA A 348 11.20 2.21 11.73
N PHE A 349 12.20 2.90 11.19
CA PHE A 349 13.12 2.38 10.17
C PHE A 349 13.72 0.99 10.50
N HIS A 350 14.27 0.80 11.71
CA HIS A 350 14.90 -0.46 12.10
C HIS A 350 13.92 -1.60 12.43
N ALA A 351 12.64 -1.28 12.61
CA ALA A 351 11.62 -2.27 12.95
C ALA A 351 10.81 -2.75 11.73
N ASN A 352 11.03 -2.11 10.57
CA ASN A 352 10.37 -2.43 9.30
C ASN A 352 11.06 -3.53 8.52
#